data_AF-A0A4Q5PXW6-F1
#
_entry.id   AF-A0A4Q5PXW6-F1
#
_cell.length_a   1.000
_cell.length_b   1.000
_cell.length_c   1.000
_cell.angle_alpha   90.00
_cell.angle_beta   90.00
_cell.angle_gamma   90.00
#
_symmetry.space_group_name_H-M   'P 1'
#
loop_
_entity.id
_entity.type
_entity.pdbx_description
1 polymer ?
#
loop_
_entity_poly.entity_id
_entity_poly.type
_entity_poly.pdbx_seq_one_letter_code
_entity_poly.pdbx_strand_id
1 'polypeptide(L)'
;MKLLRAADYKTMPWKNGMGSTTEIAISPADATLDAFDWRVSMARVASDGPFSSFAAIDRTLLVLEGNGIDLSVAARAPVRVDRDTIHSFPGDQPTAARLVAGPITDLNVMTRRDVLSHHVQRVRIIRRHDYVIDTQTIILVEHGQIDVISPTSTMLLDTHDAVIADPSVKMLTLKPSVDTCIIAIQLRSRAA
;
A
#
# COMPACT_ATOMS: atom_id res chain seq x y z
N MET A 1 -8.64 13.58 -9.40
CA MET A 1 -7.47 12.99 -8.73
C MET A 1 -7.11 13.81 -7.50
N LYS A 2 -6.53 13.20 -6.47
CA LYS A 2 -6.12 13.81 -5.20
C LYS A 2 -4.67 13.47 -4.92
N LEU A 3 -3.84 14.50 -4.70
CA LEU A 3 -2.45 14.35 -4.28
C LEU A 3 -2.36 14.16 -2.77
N LEU A 4 -1.45 13.28 -2.34
CA LEU A 4 -1.12 13.01 -0.95
C LEU A 4 0.40 13.17 -0.82
N ARG A 5 0.83 14.07 0.06
CA ARG A 5 2.26 14.33 0.29
C ARG A 5 2.76 13.48 1.45
N ALA A 6 3.96 12.91 1.29
CA ALA A 6 4.60 12.12 2.34
C ALA A 6 4.78 12.91 3.65
N ALA A 7 5.06 14.22 3.53
CA ALA A 7 5.23 15.12 4.65
C ALA A 7 3.96 15.29 5.50
N ASP A 8 2.78 15.02 4.93
CA ASP A 8 1.49 15.21 5.61
C ASP A 8 0.97 13.93 6.27
N TYR A 9 1.65 12.79 6.09
CA TYR A 9 1.23 11.52 6.66
C TYR A 9 1.37 11.50 8.19
N LYS A 10 0.36 10.93 8.85
CA LYS A 10 0.37 10.74 10.30
C LYS A 10 1.10 9.44 10.64
N THR A 11 2.16 9.55 11.44
CA THR A 11 2.88 8.39 11.98
C THR A 11 2.52 8.16 13.44
N MET A 12 2.09 6.95 13.76
CA MET A 12 1.64 6.55 15.09
C MET A 12 2.48 5.37 15.58
N PRO A 13 3.18 5.46 16.72
CA PRO A 13 3.87 4.32 17.31
C PRO A 13 2.86 3.28 17.79
N TRP A 14 3.22 2.00 17.70
CA TRP A 14 2.41 0.94 18.25
C TRP A 14 2.49 0.93 19.78
N LYS A 15 1.38 0.59 20.45
CA LYS A 15 1.30 0.54 21.91
C LYS A 15 2.34 -0.39 22.56
N ASN A 16 2.76 -1.43 21.84
CA ASN A 16 3.75 -2.41 22.30
C ASN A 16 5.20 -1.97 22.05
N GLY A 17 5.43 -0.82 21.40
CA GLY A 17 6.78 -0.34 21.06
C GLY A 17 7.50 -1.12 19.95
N MET A 18 6.84 -2.11 19.34
CA MET A 18 7.45 -3.02 18.34
C MET A 18 7.45 -2.45 16.92
N GLY A 19 7.03 -1.20 16.75
CA GLY A 19 6.92 -0.58 15.45
C GLY A 19 6.12 0.70 15.43
N SER A 20 5.83 1.17 14.23
CA SER A 20 4.97 2.31 13.96
C SER A 20 4.19 2.13 12.66
N THR A 21 3.11 2.87 12.49
CA THR A 21 2.35 2.94 11.25
C THR A 21 2.28 4.37 10.77
N THR A 22 2.64 4.60 9.51
CA THR A 22 2.43 5.83 8.78
C THR A 22 1.22 5.66 7.87
N GLU A 23 0.14 6.38 8.17
CA GLU A 23 -1.08 6.31 7.37
C GLU A 23 -0.96 7.17 6.11
N ILE A 24 -1.12 6.53 4.95
CA ILE A 24 -1.13 7.20 3.64
C ILE A 24 -2.55 7.69 3.33
N ALA A 25 -3.52 6.77 3.39
CA ALA A 25 -4.91 7.08 3.15
C ALA A 25 -5.84 6.02 3.75
N ILE A 26 -7.05 6.46 4.09
CA ILE A 26 -8.14 5.63 4.59
C ILE A 26 -9.45 6.13 3.97
N SER A 27 -10.35 5.20 3.66
CA SER A 27 -11.68 5.52 3.14
C SER A 27 -12.76 4.78 3.93
N PRO A 28 -13.90 5.45 4.25
CA PRO A 28 -14.13 6.87 4.07
C PRO A 28 -13.14 7.73 4.87
N ALA A 29 -13.03 9.02 4.52
CA ALA A 29 -12.12 9.92 5.24
C ALA A 29 -12.44 9.90 6.74
N ASP A 30 -11.39 9.90 7.55
CA ASP A 30 -11.46 9.84 9.02
C ASP A 30 -12.12 8.57 9.60
N ALA A 31 -12.29 7.51 8.79
CA ALA A 31 -12.77 6.23 9.29
C ALA A 31 -11.85 5.65 10.38
N THR A 32 -12.46 4.95 11.33
CA THR A 32 -11.74 4.19 12.35
C THR A 32 -11.26 2.84 11.78
N LEU A 33 -10.36 2.17 12.51
CA LEU A 33 -9.78 0.88 12.11
C LEU A 33 -10.79 -0.27 11.98
N ASP A 34 -12.01 -0.11 12.50
CA ASP A 34 -13.12 -1.06 12.41
C ASP A 34 -14.15 -0.69 11.32
N ALA A 35 -14.15 0.56 10.84
CA ALA A 35 -15.18 1.10 9.96
C ALA A 35 -14.72 1.42 8.52
N PHE A 36 -13.43 1.29 8.20
CA PHE A 36 -12.94 1.60 6.85
C PHE A 36 -13.39 0.58 5.80
N ASP A 37 -13.54 1.04 4.56
CA ASP A 37 -13.70 0.20 3.37
C ASP A 37 -12.35 -0.21 2.80
N TRP A 38 -11.39 0.72 2.79
CA TRP A 38 -10.01 0.44 2.47
C TRP A 38 -9.04 1.34 3.22
N ARG A 39 -7.82 0.84 3.40
CA ARG A 39 -6.71 1.56 4.05
C ARG A 39 -5.39 1.21 3.39
N VAL A 40 -4.57 2.22 3.15
CA VAL A 40 -3.18 2.09 2.68
C VAL A 40 -2.27 2.76 3.71
N SER A 41 -1.26 2.02 4.16
CA SER A 41 -0.33 2.51 5.18
C SER A 41 1.04 1.88 5.01
N MET A 42 2.09 2.58 5.44
CA MET A 42 3.40 1.99 5.65
C MET A 42 3.55 1.58 7.11
N ALA A 43 4.25 0.48 7.39
CA ALA A 43 4.56 0.08 8.75
C ALA A 43 6.04 -0.19 8.93
N ARG A 44 6.63 0.38 9.98
CA ARG A 44 7.95 -0.02 10.45
C ARG A 44 7.80 -1.14 11.45
N VAL A 45 8.32 -2.31 11.14
CA VAL A 45 8.31 -3.49 12.02
C VAL A 45 9.71 -3.63 12.62
N ALA A 46 9.83 -3.42 13.94
CA ALA A 46 11.11 -3.38 14.63
C ALA A 46 11.48 -4.70 15.32
N SER A 47 10.49 -5.54 15.61
CA SER A 47 10.70 -6.84 16.24
C SER A 47 9.66 -7.86 15.77
N ASP A 48 9.99 -9.14 15.98
CA ASP A 48 9.06 -10.24 15.79
C ASP A 48 7.81 -10.05 16.64
N GLY A 49 6.69 -10.60 16.17
CA GLY A 49 5.45 -10.55 16.95
C GLY A 49 4.18 -10.85 16.18
N PRO A 50 3.05 -10.88 16.89
CA PRO A 50 1.75 -11.05 16.28
C PRO A 50 1.35 -9.79 15.51
N PHE A 51 0.65 -9.99 14.40
CA PHE A 51 -0.07 -8.93 13.70
C PHE A 51 -1.46 -8.76 14.32
N SER A 52 -1.97 -7.52 14.32
CA SER A 52 -3.36 -7.27 14.69
C SER A 52 -4.32 -7.97 13.71
N SER A 53 -5.37 -8.56 14.26
CA SER A 53 -6.46 -9.17 13.50
C SER A 53 -7.50 -8.11 13.14
N PHE A 54 -8.02 -8.19 11.91
CA PHE A 54 -9.03 -7.30 11.36
C PHE A 54 -10.12 -8.14 10.71
N ALA A 55 -11.30 -8.17 11.35
CA ALA A 55 -12.44 -8.97 10.92
C ALA A 55 -12.87 -8.62 9.49
N ALA A 56 -13.06 -9.64 8.64
CA ALA A 56 -13.52 -9.50 7.25
C ALA A 56 -12.69 -8.54 6.37
N ILE A 57 -11.40 -8.37 6.69
CA ILE A 57 -10.46 -7.59 5.87
C ILE A 57 -9.54 -8.52 5.09
N ASP A 58 -9.34 -8.22 3.81
CA ASP A 58 -8.24 -8.78 3.01
C ASP A 58 -7.05 -7.84 3.06
N ARG A 59 -5.84 -8.41 3.24
CA ARG A 59 -4.58 -7.66 3.30
C ARG A 59 -3.66 -8.04 2.17
N THR A 60 -2.89 -7.08 1.67
CA THR A 60 -1.70 -7.32 0.86
C THR A 60 -0.53 -6.59 1.49
N LEU A 61 0.58 -7.30 1.67
CA LEU A 61 1.82 -6.78 2.23
C LEU A 61 2.97 -6.96 1.24
N LEU A 62 3.82 -5.94 1.14
CA LEU A 62 5.08 -5.98 0.41
C LEU A 62 6.14 -5.15 1.13
N VAL A 63 7.39 -5.58 1.07
CA VAL A 63 8.50 -4.89 1.76
C VAL A 63 9.01 -3.75 0.89
N LEU A 64 9.14 -2.56 1.49
CA LEU A 64 9.76 -1.36 0.90
C LEU A 64 11.23 -1.27 1.27
N GLU A 65 11.59 -1.58 2.53
CA GLU A 65 12.96 -1.51 3.04
C GLU A 65 13.26 -2.66 3.99
N GLY A 66 14.53 -3.09 4.03
CA GLY A 66 15.02 -4.18 4.87
C GLY A 66 15.03 -5.53 4.16
N ASN A 67 15.44 -6.57 4.91
CA ASN A 67 15.79 -7.88 4.36
C ASN A 67 14.62 -8.87 4.25
N GLY A 68 13.41 -8.43 4.61
CA GLY A 68 12.20 -9.25 4.54
C GLY A 68 11.67 -9.72 5.88
N ILE A 69 10.49 -10.35 5.82
CA ILE A 69 9.73 -10.84 6.96
C ILE A 69 9.06 -12.17 6.59
N ASP A 70 9.13 -13.15 7.48
CA ASP A 70 8.40 -14.42 7.34
C ASP A 70 7.04 -14.28 8.01
N LEU A 71 5.96 -14.43 7.24
CA LEU A 71 4.58 -14.36 7.73
C LEU A 71 4.01 -15.77 7.87
N SER A 72 3.60 -16.11 9.09
CA SER A 72 2.87 -17.35 9.41
C SER A 72 1.39 -17.01 9.56
N VAL A 73 0.57 -17.40 8.58
CA VAL A 73 -0.87 -17.11 8.55
C VAL A 73 -1.66 -18.39 8.85
N ALA A 74 -2.45 -18.37 9.92
CA ALA A 74 -3.14 -19.53 10.48
C ALA A 74 -2.16 -20.70 10.72
N ALA A 75 -2.54 -21.92 10.35
CA ALA A 75 -1.71 -23.12 10.48
C ALA A 75 -0.92 -23.46 9.19
N ARG A 76 -0.72 -22.49 8.29
CA ARG A 76 0.00 -22.70 7.03
C ARG A 76 1.51 -22.52 7.21
N ALA A 77 2.29 -23.06 6.27
CA ALA A 77 3.73 -22.83 6.22
C ALA A 77 4.03 -21.31 6.08
N PRO A 78 5.08 -20.80 6.74
CA PRO A 78 5.45 -19.40 6.62
C PRO A 78 5.79 -19.01 5.18
N VAL A 79 5.39 -17.81 4.78
CA VAL A 79 5.76 -17.20 3.51
C VAL A 79 6.76 -16.08 3.76
N ARG A 80 7.92 -16.16 3.11
CA ARG A 80 8.89 -15.07 3.06
C ARG A 80 8.32 -13.94 2.21
N VAL A 81 8.24 -12.74 2.77
CA VAL A 81 7.93 -11.52 2.04
C VAL A 81 9.16 -10.62 2.07
N ASP A 82 9.69 -10.33 0.89
CA ASP A 82 10.84 -9.45 0.65
C ASP A 82 10.50 -8.40 -0.43
N ARG A 83 11.52 -7.80 -1.06
CA ARG A 83 11.30 -6.76 -2.08
C ARG A 83 10.77 -7.30 -3.41
N ASP A 84 10.79 -8.60 -3.63
CA ASP A 84 10.29 -9.19 -4.87
C ASP A 84 8.96 -9.92 -4.66
N THR A 85 8.47 -9.93 -3.42
CA THR A 85 7.27 -10.66 -3.03
C THR A 85 6.13 -9.71 -2.65
N ILE A 86 4.96 -9.92 -3.27
CA ILE A 86 3.69 -9.32 -2.87
C ILE A 86 2.82 -10.43 -2.30
N HIS A 87 2.45 -10.32 -1.03
CA HIS A 87 1.73 -11.39 -0.33
C HIS A 87 0.35 -10.94 0.13
N SER A 88 -0.69 -11.57 -0.42
CA SER A 88 -2.09 -11.35 -0.01
C SER A 88 -2.55 -12.43 0.97
N PHE A 89 -3.21 -12.02 2.05
CA PHE A 89 -3.71 -12.91 3.09
C PHE A 89 -4.94 -12.34 3.82
N PRO A 90 -5.80 -13.21 4.39
CA PRO A 90 -6.93 -12.78 5.20
C PRO A 90 -6.46 -12.13 6.52
N GLY A 91 -6.89 -10.90 6.77
CA GLY A 91 -6.54 -10.12 7.97
C GLY A 91 -7.23 -10.60 9.25
N ASP A 92 -8.24 -11.46 9.14
CA ASP A 92 -8.98 -12.07 10.24
C ASP A 92 -8.38 -13.38 10.73
N GLN A 93 -7.34 -13.90 10.06
CA GLN A 93 -6.62 -15.10 10.50
C GLN A 93 -5.46 -14.76 11.46
N PRO A 94 -5.19 -15.59 12.49
CA PRO A 94 -4.03 -15.43 13.35
C PRO A 94 -2.76 -15.34 12.50
N THR A 95 -2.02 -14.23 12.64
CA THR A 95 -0.82 -13.98 11.84
C THR A 95 0.32 -13.58 12.76
N ALA A 96 1.46 -14.25 12.61
CA ALA A 96 2.70 -13.93 13.30
C ALA A 96 3.80 -13.64 12.29
N ALA A 97 4.70 -12.74 12.67
CA ALA A 97 5.76 -12.27 11.80
C ALA A 97 7.12 -12.44 12.47
N ARG A 98 8.09 -12.89 11.68
CA ARG A 98 9.49 -13.03 12.09
C ARG A 98 10.38 -12.29 11.12
N LEU A 99 11.18 -11.36 11.63
CA LEU A 99 12.12 -10.60 10.82
C LEU A 99 13.27 -11.50 10.36
N VAL A 100 13.65 -11.35 9.09
CA VAL A 100 14.72 -12.15 8.49
C VAL A 100 16.07 -11.69 9.02
N ALA A 101 16.33 -10.39 8.93
CA ALA A 101 17.56 -9.76 9.38
C ALA A 101 17.32 -8.27 9.62
N GLY A 102 16.92 -7.93 10.85
CA GLY A 102 16.69 -6.55 11.27
C GLY A 102 15.31 -5.99 10.89
N PRO A 103 15.05 -4.72 11.24
CA PRO A 103 13.76 -4.08 11.03
C PRO A 103 13.45 -3.89 9.54
N ILE A 104 12.16 -3.88 9.21
CA ILE A 104 11.67 -3.58 7.86
C ILE A 104 10.73 -2.37 7.86
N THR A 105 10.56 -1.80 6.68
CA THR A 105 9.40 -0.95 6.34
C THR A 105 8.58 -1.68 5.29
N ASP A 106 7.31 -1.96 5.56
CA ASP A 106 6.39 -2.54 4.60
C ASP A 106 5.32 -1.54 4.14
N LEU A 107 4.67 -1.86 3.02
CA LEU A 107 3.39 -1.29 2.64
C LEU A 107 2.30 -2.33 2.91
N ASN A 108 1.21 -1.89 3.54
CA ASN A 108 0.06 -2.70 3.86
C ASN A 108 -1.19 -2.08 3.21
N VAL A 109 -1.83 -2.85 2.33
CA VAL A 109 -3.08 -2.52 1.67
C VAL A 109 -4.18 -3.38 2.28
N MET A 110 -5.26 -2.76 2.72
CA MET A 110 -6.36 -3.42 3.42
C MET A 110 -7.67 -3.06 2.75
N THR A 111 -8.54 -4.04 2.50
CA THR A 111 -9.90 -3.82 1.98
C THR A 111 -10.93 -4.66 2.70
N ARG A 112 -12.11 -4.10 2.98
CA ARG A 112 -13.26 -4.85 3.47
C ARG A 112 -13.73 -5.85 2.42
N ARG A 113 -13.58 -7.13 2.73
CA ARG A 113 -13.71 -8.26 1.81
C ARG A 113 -15.04 -8.28 1.07
N ASP A 114 -16.13 -7.93 1.75
CA ASP A 114 -17.49 -8.00 1.19
C ASP A 114 -17.86 -6.76 0.36
N VAL A 115 -17.04 -5.71 0.40
CA VAL A 115 -17.30 -4.44 -0.32
C VAL A 115 -16.33 -4.27 -1.49
N LEU A 116 -15.06 -4.57 -1.26
CA LEU A 116 -13.96 -4.28 -2.18
C LEU A 116 -13.04 -5.50 -2.35
N SER A 117 -12.39 -5.53 -3.50
CA SER A 117 -11.16 -6.28 -3.74
C SER A 117 -10.08 -5.30 -4.17
N HIS A 118 -8.82 -5.68 -3.99
CA HIS A 118 -7.69 -4.88 -4.46
C HIS A 118 -6.70 -5.72 -5.24
N HIS A 119 -5.96 -5.05 -6.12
CA HIS A 119 -4.83 -5.60 -6.84
C HIS A 119 -3.64 -4.66 -6.69
N VAL A 120 -2.48 -5.20 -6.32
CA VAL A 120 -1.25 -4.43 -6.09
C VAL A 120 -0.19 -4.86 -7.08
N GLN A 121 0.44 -3.89 -7.73
CA GLN A 121 1.58 -4.12 -8.60
C GLN A 121 2.71 -3.15 -8.27
N ARG A 122 3.93 -3.67 -8.25
CA ARG A 122 5.16 -2.87 -8.21
C ARG A 122 5.66 -2.71 -9.65
N VAL A 123 5.82 -1.47 -10.11
CA VAL A 123 6.11 -1.15 -11.51
C VAL A 123 7.28 -0.19 -11.60
N ARG A 124 8.32 -0.57 -12.34
CA ARG A 124 9.45 0.31 -12.66
C ARG A 124 9.13 1.12 -13.92
N ILE A 125 9.19 2.44 -13.80
CA ILE A 125 8.87 3.41 -14.86
C ILE A 125 10.16 4.13 -15.25
N ILE A 126 10.77 3.71 -16.36
CA ILE A 126 12.03 4.28 -16.89
C ILE A 126 11.81 5.27 -18.04
N ARG A 127 10.58 5.35 -18.56
CA ARG A 127 10.16 6.23 -19.66
C ARG A 127 8.69 6.56 -19.52
N ARG A 128 8.20 7.50 -20.32
CA ARG A 128 6.78 7.84 -20.40
C ARG A 128 5.93 6.57 -20.51
N HIS A 129 4.93 6.45 -19.65
CA HIS A 129 3.98 5.35 -19.62
C HIS A 129 2.56 5.90 -19.44
N ASP A 130 1.65 5.56 -20.34
CA ASP A 130 0.24 5.92 -20.21
C ASP A 130 -0.48 4.78 -19.46
N TYR A 131 -1.15 5.13 -18.36
CA TYR A 131 -1.80 4.22 -17.44
C TYR A 131 -3.32 4.46 -17.44
N VAL A 132 -4.09 3.44 -17.77
CA VAL A 132 -5.56 3.51 -17.82
C VAL A 132 -6.14 3.41 -16.42
N ILE A 133 -7.08 4.30 -16.10
CA ILE A 133 -7.80 4.33 -14.82
C ILE A 133 -9.24 3.86 -15.06
N ASP A 134 -9.44 2.54 -14.99
CA ASP A 134 -10.75 1.88 -15.10
C ASP A 134 -11.46 1.75 -13.74
N THR A 135 -10.68 1.74 -12.66
CA THR A 135 -11.15 1.67 -11.27
C THR A 135 -10.51 2.77 -10.43
N GLN A 136 -10.99 2.96 -9.19
CA GLN A 136 -10.24 3.80 -8.25
C GLN A 136 -8.83 3.20 -8.08
N THR A 137 -7.82 4.04 -8.26
CA THR A 137 -6.41 3.62 -8.31
C THR A 137 -5.59 4.56 -7.44
N ILE A 138 -4.75 3.98 -6.57
CA ILE A 138 -3.73 4.70 -5.82
C ILE A 138 -2.38 4.40 -6.47
N ILE A 139 -1.63 5.43 -6.83
CA ILE A 139 -0.24 5.32 -7.28
C ILE A 139 0.64 5.94 -6.21
N LEU A 140 1.46 5.11 -5.55
CA LEU A 140 2.47 5.52 -4.57
C LEU A 140 3.85 5.47 -5.23
N VAL A 141 4.67 6.50 -5.08
CA VAL A 141 6.07 6.44 -5.49
C VAL A 141 6.87 5.73 -4.40
N GLU A 142 7.40 4.55 -4.69
CA GLU A 142 8.28 3.85 -3.74
C GLU A 142 9.65 4.51 -3.65
N HIS A 143 10.23 4.89 -4.80
CA HIS A 143 11.45 5.68 -4.87
C HIS A 143 11.57 6.35 -6.24
N GLY A 144 12.30 7.46 -6.28
CA GLY A 144 12.48 8.28 -7.48
C GLY A 144 11.55 9.49 -7.48
N GLN A 145 11.25 9.99 -8.68
CA GLN A 145 10.45 11.19 -8.90
C GLN A 145 9.77 11.13 -10.26
N ILE A 146 8.47 11.46 -10.30
CA ILE A 146 7.65 11.29 -11.49
C ILE A 146 6.60 12.40 -11.64
N ASP A 147 6.45 12.91 -12.85
CA ASP A 147 5.28 13.71 -13.22
C ASP A 147 4.09 12.79 -13.49
N VAL A 148 2.98 13.03 -12.81
CA VAL A 148 1.68 12.42 -13.08
C VAL A 148 0.79 13.46 -13.76
N ILE A 149 0.47 13.19 -15.02
CA ILE A 149 -0.24 14.12 -15.90
C ILE A 149 -1.62 13.55 -16.21
N SER A 150 -2.65 14.35 -15.96
CA SER A 150 -4.04 14.13 -16.39
C SER A 150 -4.42 15.18 -17.45
N PRO A 151 -5.60 15.07 -18.10
CA PRO A 151 -6.05 16.10 -19.05
C PRO A 151 -6.17 17.51 -18.45
N THR A 152 -6.36 17.63 -17.14
CA THR A 152 -6.66 18.90 -16.46
C THR A 152 -5.56 19.41 -15.55
N SER A 153 -4.57 18.57 -15.21
CA SER A 153 -3.52 18.93 -14.25
C SER A 153 -2.31 18.02 -14.32
N THR A 154 -1.15 18.57 -13.95
CA THR A 154 0.13 17.87 -13.79
C THR A 154 0.58 18.00 -12.34
N MET A 155 1.07 16.92 -11.76
CA MET A 155 1.58 16.88 -10.39
C MET A 155 2.92 16.16 -10.36
N LEU A 156 3.93 16.79 -9.75
CA LEU A 156 5.20 16.15 -9.45
C LEU A 156 5.07 15.37 -8.14
N LEU A 157 5.36 14.08 -8.17
CA LEU A 157 5.38 13.21 -6.99
C LEU A 157 6.83 12.80 -6.70
N ASP A 158 7.24 13.00 -5.45
CA ASP A 158 8.50 12.53 -4.90
C ASP A 158 8.34 11.19 -4.19
N THR A 159 9.44 10.62 -3.70
CA THR A 159 9.44 9.38 -2.92
C THR A 159 8.42 9.44 -1.77
N HIS A 160 7.58 8.41 -1.70
CA HIS A 160 6.44 8.22 -0.80
C HIS A 160 5.23 9.15 -1.00
N ASP A 161 5.26 10.08 -1.95
CA ASP A 161 4.04 10.76 -2.37
C ASP A 161 3.11 9.78 -3.09
N ALA A 162 1.81 10.04 -2.97
CA ALA A 162 0.79 9.24 -3.64
C ALA A 162 -0.25 10.11 -4.34
N VAL A 163 -0.90 9.54 -5.35
CA VAL A 163 -2.09 10.10 -5.98
C VAL A 163 -3.22 9.09 -5.96
N ILE A 164 -4.42 9.55 -5.60
CA ILE A 164 -5.67 8.80 -5.77
C ILE A 164 -6.34 9.30 -7.04
N ALA A 165 -6.65 8.40 -7.97
CA ALA A 165 -7.35 8.69 -9.20
C ALA A 165 -8.60 7.83 -9.34
N ASP A 166 -9.72 8.46 -9.68
CA ASP A 166 -11.00 7.79 -9.94
C ASP A 166 -11.20 7.55 -11.45
N PRO A 167 -12.11 6.64 -11.85
CA PRO A 167 -12.37 6.31 -13.26
C PRO A 167 -12.79 7.48 -14.15
N SER A 168 -13.20 8.61 -13.56
CA SER A 168 -13.49 9.85 -14.29
C SER A 168 -12.24 10.45 -14.95
N VAL A 169 -11.04 10.16 -14.44
CA VAL A 169 -9.76 10.60 -15.00
C VAL A 169 -9.44 9.90 -16.32
N LYS A 170 -9.95 8.67 -16.51
CA LYS A 170 -9.73 7.77 -17.67
C LYS A 170 -8.28 7.31 -17.88
N MET A 171 -7.32 8.22 -17.86
CA MET A 171 -5.92 7.93 -18.14
C MET A 171 -5.01 8.93 -17.44
N LEU A 172 -3.89 8.42 -16.95
CA LEU A 172 -2.76 9.20 -16.45
C LEU A 172 -1.53 8.93 -17.32
N THR A 173 -0.81 9.98 -17.69
CA THR A 173 0.55 9.85 -18.24
C THR A 173 1.55 9.98 -17.10
N LEU A 174 2.37 8.95 -16.92
CA LEU A 174 3.44 8.87 -15.95
C LEU A 174 4.77 9.16 -16.67
N LYS A 175 5.44 10.26 -16.32
CA LYS A 175 6.70 10.69 -16.95
C LYS A 175 7.80 10.78 -15.89
N PRO A 176 8.68 9.77 -15.79
CA PRO A 176 9.73 9.75 -14.78
C PRO A 176 10.82 10.80 -15.09
N SER A 177 11.29 11.49 -14.06
CA SER A 177 12.47 12.37 -14.15
C SER A 177 13.77 11.58 -13.98
N VAL A 178 13.69 10.49 -13.22
CA VAL A 178 14.76 9.53 -12.90
C VAL A 178 14.18 8.12 -12.91
N ASP A 179 15.02 7.08 -12.85
CA ASP A 179 14.53 5.71 -12.65
C ASP A 179 13.63 5.65 -11.40
N THR A 180 12.35 5.35 -11.62
CA THR A 180 11.31 5.47 -10.62
C THR A 180 10.59 4.15 -10.46
N CYS A 181 10.40 3.70 -9.24
CA CYS A 181 9.52 2.60 -8.92
C CYS A 181 8.24 3.13 -8.27
N ILE A 182 7.10 2.67 -8.78
CA ILE A 182 5.79 2.96 -8.21
C ILE A 182 5.13 1.68 -7.72
N ILE A 183 4.17 1.84 -6.81
CA ILE A 183 3.22 0.81 -6.42
C ILE A 183 1.83 1.29 -6.85
N ALA A 184 1.21 0.55 -7.76
CA ALA A 184 -0.15 0.80 -8.22
C ALA A 184 -1.11 -0.12 -7.48
N ILE A 185 -2.15 0.45 -6.88
CA ILE A 185 -3.18 -0.25 -6.09
C ILE A 185 -4.52 0.05 -6.75
N GLN A 186 -5.13 -0.95 -7.36
CA GLN A 186 -6.44 -0.85 -7.99
C GLN A 186 -7.50 -1.40 -7.06
N LEU A 187 -8.56 -0.63 -6.81
CA LEU A 187 -9.68 -1.01 -5.94
C LEU A 187 -10.93 -1.27 -6.79
N ARG A 188 -11.50 -2.47 -6.67
CA ARG A 188 -12.70 -2.88 -7.39
C ARG A 188 -13.82 -3.16 -6.40
N SER A 189 -14.98 -2.54 -6.62
CA SER A 189 -16.21 -2.93 -5.93
C SER A 189 -16.54 -4.37 -6.28
N ARG A 190 -16.84 -5.17 -5.26
CA ARG A 190 -17.52 -6.44 -5.46
C ARG A 190 -18.99 -6.09 -5.59
N ALA A 191 -19.52 -6.16 -6.81
CA ALA A 191 -20.96 -6.09 -7.00
C ALA A 191 -21.61 -7.21 -6.16
N ALA A 192 -22.67 -6.87 -5.43
CA ALA A 192 -23.52 -7.83 -4.75
C ALA A 192 -24.24 -8.74 -5.77
#